data_AF-J9DWK7-F1
#
_entry.id   AF-J9DWK7-F1
#
_cell.length_a   1.000
_cell.length_b   1.000
_cell.length_c   1.000
_cell.angle_alpha   90.00
_cell.angle_beta   90.00
_cell.angle_gamma   90.00
#
_symmetry.space_group_name_H-M   'P 1'
#
loop_
_entity.id
_entity.type
_entity.pdbx_description
1 polymer ?
#
loop_
_entity_poly.entity_id
_entity_poly.type
_entity_poly.pdbx_seq_one_letter_code
_entity_poly.pdbx_strand_id
1 'polypeptide(L)'
;MTPDEVHLFISKRKLNNEILDHLASIIIHEYSEASEWIEKWLRCHKGQYKVCIPDSTNYELGSLVESDDGIILVSPIQFTKAIKNETELNGMRQSSIRDSAAIIEYLVWLEEQIAAGKEITEVLAGEKMDTFRSRQPLFVDLSFKTIAALNEHAALPHYQSTSTTSKQLLTNNCIFLIDSGGHYRDGTTDVTRTIAFPDNKDNELLSYGLLNIRGSDIPYNPVVYAIIFMTPDEVHLFISKRKLNNEILDHLASIIIHEYSEASEWIEKWLRCHKGQYKVS
;
A
#
# COMPACT_ATOMS: atom_id res chain seq x y z
N MET A 1 -1.69 25.97 13.76
CA MET A 1 -0.97 27.25 13.55
C MET A 1 -1.74 28.29 14.32
N THR A 2 -1.07 29.11 15.13
CA THR A 2 -1.69 30.35 15.58
C THR A 2 -1.65 31.34 14.40
N PRO A 3 -2.37 32.47 14.46
CA PRO A 3 -2.35 33.44 13.36
C PRO A 3 -0.95 33.98 13.02
N ASP A 4 -0.07 34.13 14.01
CA ASP A 4 1.22 34.82 13.87
C ASP A 4 2.44 33.98 14.28
N GLU A 5 2.26 32.81 14.91
CA GLU A 5 3.35 32.00 15.45
C GLU A 5 3.24 30.53 15.03
N VAL A 6 4.39 29.87 14.94
CA VAL A 6 4.47 28.42 14.68
C VAL A 6 5.26 27.76 15.80
N HIS A 7 4.61 26.79 16.44
CA HIS A 7 5.14 26.03 17.56
C HIS A 7 5.38 24.58 17.12
N LEU A 8 6.58 24.07 17.36
CA LEU A 8 6.96 22.67 17.13
C LEU A 8 7.26 21.98 18.45
N PHE A 9 6.52 20.91 18.74
CA PHE A 9 6.74 20.05 19.89
C PHE A 9 7.51 18.81 19.45
N ILE A 10 8.79 18.71 19.82
CA ILE A 10 9.68 17.62 19.41
C ILE A 10 10.70 17.32 20.50
N SER A 11 11.12 16.06 20.61
CA SER A 11 12.22 15.70 21.53
C SER A 11 13.51 16.37 21.07
N LYS A 12 14.09 17.27 21.88
CA LYS A 12 15.25 18.09 21.45
C LYS A 12 16.49 17.25 21.13
N ARG A 13 16.58 16.02 21.66
CA ARG A 13 17.65 15.07 21.30
C ARG A 13 17.67 14.67 19.81
N LYS A 14 16.57 14.91 19.08
CA LYS A 14 16.47 14.67 17.63
C LYS A 14 17.01 15.83 16.79
N LEU A 15 17.39 16.94 17.42
CA LEU A 15 17.79 18.17 16.74
C LEU A 15 19.32 18.29 16.74
N ASN A 16 19.87 18.61 15.57
CA ASN A 16 21.26 19.01 15.40
C ASN A 16 21.32 20.48 14.96
N ASN A 17 22.52 21.06 14.85
CA ASN A 17 22.68 22.47 14.51
C ASN A 17 22.07 22.81 13.14
N GLU A 18 22.20 21.93 12.14
CA GLU A 18 21.64 22.14 10.80
C GLU A 18 20.10 22.25 10.84
N ILE A 19 19.44 21.37 11.60
CA ILE A 19 17.99 21.40 11.77
C ILE A 19 17.57 22.67 12.54
N LEU A 20 18.32 23.06 13.58
CA LEU A 20 18.03 24.26 14.35
C LEU A 20 18.13 25.52 13.50
N ASP A 21 19.16 25.61 12.66
CA ASP A 21 19.34 26.72 11.72
C ASP A 21 18.20 26.78 10.71
N HIS A 22 17.75 25.63 10.19
CA HIS A 22 16.61 25.55 9.28
C HIS A 22 15.28 25.97 9.95
N LEU A 23 15.12 25.70 11.24
CA LEU A 23 13.91 25.99 12.02
C LEU A 23 13.99 27.32 12.79
N ALA A 24 14.90 28.23 12.44
CA ALA A 24 15.16 29.44 13.21
C ALA A 24 13.93 30.35 13.45
N SER A 25 12.91 30.29 12.58
CA SER A 25 11.65 31.05 12.72
C SER A 25 10.55 30.30 13.49
N ILE A 26 10.81 29.09 13.97
CA ILE A 26 9.85 28.21 14.63
C ILE A 26 10.16 28.15 16.12
N ILE A 27 9.14 28.29 16.97
CA ILE A 27 9.30 28.18 18.42
C ILE A 27 9.31 26.70 18.79
N ILE A 28 10.44 26.22 19.31
CA ILE A 28 10.64 24.80 19.63
C ILE A 28 10.41 24.52 21.11
N HIS A 29 9.54 23.56 21.41
CA HIS A 29 9.21 23.06 22.74
C HIS A 29 9.62 21.60 22.88
N GLU A 30 9.87 21.13 24.10
CA GLU A 30 10.00 19.69 24.34
C GLU A 30 8.67 18.99 24.06
N TYR A 31 8.74 17.76 23.55
CA TYR A 31 7.53 17.01 23.20
C TYR A 31 6.59 16.82 24.40
N SER A 32 7.16 16.62 25.60
CA SER A 32 6.39 16.44 26.85
C SER A 32 5.62 17.69 27.28
N GLU A 33 5.94 18.86 26.75
CA GLU A 33 5.30 20.14 27.11
C GLU A 33 4.02 20.40 26.28
N ALA A 34 3.71 19.55 25.28
CA ALA A 34 2.64 19.79 24.32
C ALA A 34 1.27 19.97 24.97
N SER A 35 0.83 19.02 25.80
CA SER A 35 -0.52 19.06 26.40
C SER A 35 -0.71 20.27 27.30
N GLU A 36 0.24 20.55 28.20
CA GLU A 36 0.19 21.70 29.13
C GLU A 36 0.19 23.03 28.37
N TRP A 37 1.05 23.15 27.36
CA TRP A 37 1.14 24.37 26.56
C TRP A 37 -0.16 24.62 25.78
N ILE A 38 -0.70 23.59 25.12
CA ILE A 38 -1.93 23.68 24.33
C ILE A 38 -3.12 24.03 25.23
N GLU A 39 -3.28 23.39 26.38
CA GLU A 39 -4.35 23.69 27.35
C GLU A 39 -4.29 25.16 27.80
N LYS A 40 -3.10 25.64 28.16
CA LYS A 40 -2.92 27.04 28.57
C LYS A 40 -3.25 27.99 27.42
N TRP A 41 -2.81 27.69 26.21
CA TRP A 41 -3.08 28.53 25.04
C TRP A 41 -4.57 28.62 24.74
N LEU A 42 -5.28 27.48 24.74
CA LEU A 42 -6.73 27.43 24.51
C LEU A 42 -7.50 28.24 25.56
N ARG A 43 -7.13 28.12 26.85
CA ARG A 43 -7.75 28.91 27.93
C ARG A 43 -7.56 30.42 27.74
N CYS A 44 -6.37 30.85 27.34
CA CYS A 44 -6.08 32.27 27.12
C CYS A 44 -6.80 32.86 25.90
N HIS A 45 -7.21 32.03 24.95
CA HIS A 45 -7.83 32.46 23.68
C HIS A 45 -9.25 31.93 23.47
N LYS A 46 -9.92 31.54 24.56
CA LYS A 46 -11.29 31.02 24.53
C LYS A 46 -12.24 31.95 23.77
N GLY A 47 -13.00 31.41 22.82
CA GLY A 47 -13.94 32.15 21.98
C GLY A 47 -13.32 33.11 20.96
N GLN A 48 -11.98 33.19 20.87
CA GLN A 48 -11.30 34.10 19.93
C GLN A 48 -11.03 33.44 18.58
N TYR A 49 -10.77 32.13 18.56
CA TYR A 49 -10.38 31.39 17.37
C TYR A 49 -11.10 30.05 17.27
N LYS A 50 -11.32 29.61 16.03
CA LYS A 50 -11.66 28.21 15.75
C LYS A 50 -10.39 27.39 15.61
N VAL A 51 -10.34 26.26 16.31
CA VAL A 51 -9.22 25.33 16.30
C VAL A 51 -9.55 24.17 15.39
N CYS A 52 -8.81 24.02 14.29
CA CYS A 52 -8.97 22.91 13.36
C CYS A 52 -8.34 21.64 13.94
N ILE A 53 -9.15 20.60 14.13
CA ILE A 53 -8.75 19.31 14.71
C ILE A 53 -9.01 18.21 13.68
N PRO A 54 -7.97 17.50 13.18
CA PRO A 54 -8.18 16.31 12.38
C PRO A 54 -8.91 15.21 13.16
N ASP A 55 -9.69 14.40 12.46
CA ASP A 55 -10.37 13.21 12.99
C ASP A 55 -9.41 12.19 13.62
N SER A 56 -8.15 12.17 13.19
CA SER A 56 -7.08 11.34 13.74
C SER A 56 -6.45 11.88 15.03
N THR A 57 -6.92 13.00 15.58
CA THR A 57 -6.36 13.58 16.81
C THR A 57 -6.64 12.67 17.99
N ASN A 58 -5.64 12.47 18.86
CA ASN A 58 -5.82 11.63 20.04
C ASN A 58 -6.83 12.25 21.02
N TYR A 59 -7.43 11.41 21.85
CA TYR A 59 -8.48 11.82 22.78
C TYR A 59 -7.99 12.88 23.79
N GLU A 60 -6.76 12.76 24.30
CA GLU A 60 -6.19 13.69 25.27
C GLU A 60 -6.24 15.14 24.75
N LEU A 61 -5.63 15.39 23.58
CA LEU A 61 -5.61 16.71 22.97
C LEU A 61 -6.98 17.15 22.47
N GLY A 62 -7.76 16.23 21.89
CA GLY A 62 -9.12 16.53 21.42
C GLY A 62 -10.04 16.99 22.54
N SER A 63 -9.90 16.41 23.74
CA SER A 63 -10.73 16.75 24.90
C SER A 63 -10.43 18.13 25.52
N LEU A 64 -9.29 18.74 25.18
CA LEU A 64 -8.93 20.09 25.65
C LEU A 64 -9.67 21.18 24.87
N VAL A 65 -10.15 20.90 23.66
CA VAL A 65 -10.82 21.89 22.81
C VAL A 65 -12.32 21.85 23.08
N GLU A 66 -12.89 22.99 23.51
CA GLU A 66 -14.32 23.11 23.75
C GLU A 66 -15.13 22.95 22.45
N SER A 67 -16.35 22.43 22.53
CA SER A 67 -17.21 22.19 21.37
C SER A 67 -17.47 23.44 20.53
N ASP A 68 -17.51 24.60 21.19
CA ASP A 68 -17.77 25.89 20.54
C ASP A 68 -16.50 26.51 19.96
N ASP A 69 -15.31 26.03 20.30
CA ASP A 69 -14.02 26.53 19.77
C ASP A 69 -13.39 25.55 18.77
N GLY A 70 -13.79 24.28 18.78
CA GLY A 70 -13.29 23.25 17.87
C GLY A 70 -14.03 23.18 16.53
N ILE A 71 -13.30 22.82 15.47
CA ILE A 71 -13.89 22.37 14.21
C ILE A 71 -13.14 21.13 13.72
N ILE A 72 -13.88 20.05 13.44
CA ILE A 72 -13.30 18.82 12.91
C ILE A 72 -13.16 18.97 11.40
N LEU A 73 -11.91 18.98 10.91
CA LEU A 73 -11.59 19.10 9.49
C LEU A 73 -10.36 18.27 9.15
N VAL A 74 -10.35 17.74 7.92
CA VAL A 74 -9.12 17.18 7.35
C VAL A 74 -8.05 18.26 7.30
N SER A 75 -6.85 17.95 7.79
CA SER A 75 -5.72 18.90 7.76
C SER A 75 -5.47 19.37 6.32
N PRO A 76 -5.37 20.70 6.07
CA PRO A 76 -5.03 21.24 4.75
C PRO A 76 -3.73 20.64 4.17
N ILE A 77 -2.80 20.26 5.05
CA ILE A 77 -1.54 19.62 4.68
C ILE A 77 -1.75 18.27 4.00
N GLN A 78 -2.82 17.52 4.34
CA GLN A 78 -3.14 16.25 3.67
C GLN A 78 -3.44 16.45 2.18
N PHE A 79 -4.19 17.49 1.84
CA PHE A 79 -4.49 17.84 0.45
C PHE A 79 -3.25 18.32 -0.28
N THR A 80 -2.48 19.22 0.33
CA THR A 80 -1.27 19.78 -0.30
C THR A 80 -0.23 18.69 -0.57
N LYS A 81 0.00 17.76 0.36
CA LYS A 81 0.94 16.65 0.13
C LYS A 81 0.39 15.54 -0.76
N ALA A 82 -0.92 15.52 -1.03
CA ALA A 82 -1.51 14.51 -1.92
C ALA A 82 -1.08 14.76 -3.38
N ILE A 83 -1.02 16.02 -3.80
CA ILE A 83 -0.63 16.44 -5.15
C ILE A 83 0.86 16.78 -5.16
N LYS A 84 1.67 15.89 -5.74
CA LYS A 84 3.12 16.05 -5.78
C LYS A 84 3.48 17.11 -6.83
N ASN A 85 4.44 17.97 -6.49
CA ASN A 85 5.04 18.89 -7.46
C ASN A 85 6.02 18.13 -8.39
N GLU A 86 6.50 18.79 -9.44
CA GLU A 86 7.39 18.15 -10.43
C GLU A 86 8.70 17.61 -9.85
N THR A 87 9.27 18.28 -8.84
CA THR A 87 10.49 17.82 -8.16
C THR A 87 10.22 16.52 -7.41
N GLU A 88 9.12 16.45 -6.65
CA GLU A 88 8.69 15.25 -5.93
C GLU A 88 8.33 14.11 -6.90
N LEU A 89 7.63 14.40 -8.00
CA LEU A 89 7.31 13.42 -9.04
C LEU A 89 8.58 12.87 -9.70
N ASN A 90 9.56 13.72 -9.98
CA ASN A 90 10.85 13.26 -10.50
C ASN A 90 11.58 12.38 -9.48
N GLY A 91 11.62 12.76 -8.19
CA GLY A 91 12.18 11.93 -7.12
C GLY A 91 11.53 10.54 -7.07
N MET A 92 10.19 10.49 -7.07
CA MET A 92 9.43 9.24 -7.10
C MET A 92 9.81 8.37 -8.31
N ARG A 93 9.88 8.94 -9.51
CA ARG A 93 10.30 8.21 -10.73
C ARG A 93 11.70 7.63 -10.58
N GLN A 94 12.65 8.43 -10.10
CA GLN A 94 14.03 7.96 -9.91
C GLN A 94 14.10 6.87 -8.84
N SER A 95 13.33 6.97 -7.75
CA SER A 95 13.26 5.91 -6.72
C SER A 95 12.65 4.63 -7.25
N SER A 96 11.59 4.72 -8.06
CA SER A 96 11.00 3.56 -8.70
C SER A 96 11.95 2.87 -9.69
N ILE A 97 12.79 3.63 -10.41
CA ILE A 97 13.81 3.06 -11.31
C ILE A 97 14.84 2.26 -10.51
N ARG A 98 15.38 2.81 -9.42
CA ARG A 98 16.32 2.12 -8.53
C ARG A 98 15.70 0.88 -7.89
N ASP A 99 14.49 1.01 -7.37
CA ASP A 99 13.79 -0.11 -6.74
C ASP A 99 13.47 -1.22 -7.75
N SER A 100 13.13 -0.85 -8.99
CA SER A 100 12.93 -1.81 -10.08
C SER A 100 14.23 -2.55 -10.41
N ALA A 101 15.39 -1.88 -10.39
CA ALA A 101 16.67 -2.53 -10.58
C ALA A 101 16.96 -3.55 -9.45
N ALA A 102 16.70 -3.20 -8.19
CA ALA A 102 16.81 -4.15 -7.07
C ALA A 102 15.90 -5.36 -7.23
N ILE A 103 14.67 -5.17 -7.70
CA ILE A 103 13.72 -6.27 -7.97
C ILE A 103 14.23 -7.15 -9.11
N ILE A 104 14.75 -6.57 -10.19
CA ILE A 104 15.31 -7.34 -11.30
C ILE A 104 16.51 -8.17 -10.82
N GLU A 105 17.45 -7.57 -10.08
CA GLU A 105 18.59 -8.29 -9.49
C GLU A 105 18.13 -9.42 -8.57
N TYR A 106 17.10 -9.18 -7.76
CA TYR A 106 16.49 -10.17 -6.90
C TYR A 106 15.86 -11.33 -7.68
N LEU A 107 15.10 -11.03 -8.74
CA LEU A 107 14.43 -12.04 -9.57
C LEU A 107 15.45 -12.92 -10.31
N VAL A 108 16.51 -12.32 -10.85
CA VAL A 108 17.62 -13.06 -11.47
C VAL A 108 18.30 -13.96 -10.44
N TRP A 109 18.63 -13.41 -9.26
CA TRP A 109 19.21 -14.20 -8.18
C TRP A 109 18.30 -15.37 -7.77
N LEU A 110 17.00 -15.12 -7.64
CA LEU A 110 16.01 -16.12 -7.23
C LEU A 110 15.95 -17.26 -8.25
N GLU A 111 15.86 -16.94 -9.54
CA GLU A 111 15.89 -17.92 -10.64
C GLU A 111 17.17 -18.78 -10.59
N GLU A 112 18.34 -18.16 -10.44
CA GLU A 112 19.62 -18.86 -10.34
C GLU A 112 19.69 -19.81 -9.13
N GLN A 113 19.21 -19.37 -7.96
CA GLN A 113 19.23 -20.21 -6.76
C GLN A 113 18.32 -21.44 -6.91
N ILE A 114 17.14 -21.27 -7.51
CA ILE A 114 16.21 -22.37 -7.74
C ILE A 114 16.78 -23.34 -8.77
N ALA A 115 17.34 -22.84 -9.87
CA ALA A 115 17.98 -23.66 -10.90
C ALA A 115 19.17 -24.47 -10.32
N ALA A 116 19.87 -23.93 -9.33
CA ALA A 116 20.94 -24.60 -8.59
C ALA A 116 20.43 -25.57 -7.50
N GLY A 117 19.12 -25.76 -7.34
CA GLY A 117 18.51 -26.65 -6.36
C GLY A 117 18.71 -26.20 -4.91
N LYS A 118 18.85 -24.89 -4.66
CA LYS A 118 19.03 -24.37 -3.31
C LYS A 118 17.70 -24.33 -2.55
N GLU A 119 17.78 -24.64 -1.26
CA GLU A 119 16.64 -24.53 -0.35
C GLU A 119 16.45 -23.06 0.04
N ILE A 120 15.38 -22.44 -0.45
CA ILE A 120 15.03 -21.04 -0.14
C ILE A 120 13.70 -21.04 0.59
N THR A 121 13.68 -20.50 1.82
CA THR A 121 12.44 -20.27 2.57
C THR A 121 11.84 -18.90 2.28
N GLU A 122 10.58 -18.68 2.65
CA GLU A 122 9.93 -17.37 2.61
C GLU A 122 10.75 -16.28 3.32
N VAL A 123 11.27 -16.59 4.51
CA VAL A 123 12.09 -15.67 5.30
C VAL A 123 13.36 -15.29 4.54
N LEU A 124 14.09 -16.29 4.03
CA LEU A 124 15.32 -16.03 3.29
C LEU A 124 15.04 -15.23 2.00
N ALA A 125 13.94 -15.53 1.31
CA ALA A 125 13.51 -14.82 0.12
C ALA A 125 13.23 -13.34 0.44
N GLY A 126 12.51 -13.04 1.53
CA GLY A 126 12.25 -11.67 1.98
C GLY A 126 13.52 -10.93 2.38
N GLU A 127 14.36 -11.52 3.23
CA GLU A 127 15.63 -10.93 3.67
C GLU A 127 16.57 -10.62 2.50
N LYS A 128 16.55 -11.46 1.46
CA LYS A 128 17.34 -11.24 0.25
C LYS A 128 16.83 -10.06 -0.56
N MET A 129 15.53 -9.91 -0.72
CA MET A 129 14.93 -8.73 -1.35
C MET A 129 15.32 -7.45 -0.59
N ASP A 130 15.22 -7.46 0.74
CA ASP A 130 15.61 -6.34 1.59
C ASP A 130 17.11 -5.99 1.41
N THR A 131 17.96 -7.02 1.32
CA THR A 131 19.39 -6.87 1.05
C THR A 131 19.65 -6.19 -0.30
N PHE A 132 18.96 -6.59 -1.38
CA PHE A 132 19.11 -5.96 -2.70
C PHE A 132 18.68 -4.49 -2.66
N ARG A 133 17.60 -4.15 -1.95
CA ARG A 133 17.17 -2.75 -1.76
C ARG A 133 18.16 -1.92 -0.96
N SER A 134 18.70 -2.48 0.13
CA SER A 134 19.66 -1.75 0.99
C SER A 134 20.93 -1.28 0.29
N ARG A 135 21.26 -1.89 -0.86
CA ARG A 135 22.42 -1.53 -1.68
C ARG A 135 22.13 -0.40 -2.66
N GLN A 136 20.85 -0.08 -2.89
CA GLN A 136 20.47 0.95 -3.84
C GLN A 136 20.81 2.35 -3.32
N PRO A 137 21.28 3.26 -4.18
CA PRO A 137 21.55 4.64 -3.79
C PRO A 137 20.33 5.30 -3.16
N LEU A 138 20.58 6.13 -2.14
CA LEU A 138 19.57 6.88 -1.40
C LEU A 138 18.58 6.06 -0.56
N PHE A 139 18.74 4.72 -0.48
CA PHE A 139 17.94 3.90 0.43
C PHE A 139 18.07 4.38 1.88
N VAL A 140 16.95 4.38 2.60
CA VAL A 140 16.86 4.79 4.00
C VAL A 140 16.42 3.62 4.87
N ASP A 141 15.27 3.03 4.56
CA ASP A 141 14.70 1.90 5.28
C ASP A 141 13.63 1.23 4.41
N LEU A 142 13.10 0.09 4.84
CA LEU A 142 11.93 -0.52 4.21
C LEU A 142 10.69 0.37 4.41
N SER A 143 9.82 0.45 3.40
CA SER A 143 8.57 1.22 3.53
C SER A 143 7.51 0.49 4.33
N PHE A 144 7.61 -0.83 4.38
CA PHE A 144 6.85 -1.74 5.23
C PHE A 144 7.61 -3.07 5.32
N LYS A 145 7.19 -3.95 6.23
CA LYS A 145 7.79 -5.27 6.37
C LYS A 145 7.48 -6.11 5.13
N THR A 146 8.51 -6.53 4.40
CA THR A 146 8.40 -7.40 3.22
C THR A 146 7.53 -8.63 3.52
N ILE A 147 6.58 -8.87 2.63
CA ILE A 147 5.73 -10.07 2.60
C ILE A 147 6.31 -10.98 1.52
N ALA A 148 6.78 -12.15 1.93
CA ALA A 148 7.22 -13.21 1.04
C ALA A 148 6.36 -14.44 1.36
N ALA A 149 5.55 -14.88 0.41
CA ALA A 149 4.48 -15.84 0.65
C ALA A 149 4.43 -16.91 -0.44
N LEU A 150 4.42 -18.18 -0.04
CA LEU A 150 4.31 -19.33 -0.91
C LEU A 150 2.89 -19.88 -0.91
N ASN A 151 2.41 -20.30 -2.09
CA ASN A 151 1.17 -21.06 -2.27
C ASN A 151 -0.02 -20.47 -1.50
N GLU A 152 -0.63 -21.22 -0.58
CA GLU A 152 -1.77 -20.79 0.23
C GLU A 152 -1.49 -19.56 1.10
N HIS A 153 -0.23 -19.30 1.47
CA HIS A 153 0.13 -18.08 2.20
C HIS A 153 -0.02 -16.83 1.34
N ALA A 154 0.14 -16.95 0.00
CA ALA A 154 -0.03 -15.82 -0.91
C ALA A 154 -1.49 -15.33 -0.99
N ALA A 155 -2.45 -16.14 -0.51
CA ALA A 155 -3.86 -15.75 -0.39
C ALA A 155 -4.14 -14.88 0.85
N LEU A 156 -3.15 -14.65 1.73
CA LEU A 156 -3.30 -13.87 2.96
C LEU A 156 -2.67 -12.46 2.78
N PRO A 157 -3.47 -11.38 2.66
CA PRO A 157 -2.96 -10.05 2.26
C PRO A 157 -1.88 -9.46 3.17
N HIS A 158 -1.92 -9.73 4.48
CA HIS A 158 -0.92 -9.28 5.44
C HIS A 158 -0.12 -10.45 6.02
N TYR A 159 0.18 -11.47 5.19
CA TYR A 159 0.94 -12.63 5.61
C TYR A 159 2.27 -12.22 6.24
N GLN A 160 2.60 -12.90 7.33
CA GLN A 160 3.90 -12.79 7.97
C GLN A 160 4.30 -14.19 8.43
N SER A 161 5.48 -14.63 7.99
CA SER A 161 6.00 -15.95 8.35
C SER A 161 6.16 -16.07 9.86
N THR A 162 5.73 -17.21 10.40
CA THR A 162 5.93 -17.59 11.81
C THR A 162 7.08 -18.59 11.91
N SER A 163 7.53 -18.90 13.12
CA SER A 163 8.50 -19.99 13.35
C SER A 163 8.03 -21.34 12.82
N THR A 164 6.71 -21.55 12.68
CA THR A 164 6.10 -22.77 12.17
C THR A 164 5.96 -22.76 10.65
N THR A 165 5.57 -21.64 10.04
CA THR A 165 5.32 -21.53 8.59
C THR A 165 6.56 -21.21 7.77
N SER A 166 7.60 -20.63 8.39
CA SER A 166 8.88 -20.24 7.76
C SER A 166 9.71 -21.38 7.14
N LYS A 167 9.24 -22.62 7.21
CA LYS A 167 9.94 -23.80 6.67
C LYS A 167 9.50 -24.17 5.26
N GLN A 168 8.45 -23.54 4.72
CA GLN A 168 8.06 -23.79 3.33
C GLN A 168 9.20 -23.39 2.39
N LEU A 169 9.53 -24.30 1.47
CA LEU A 169 10.60 -24.11 0.50
C LEU A 169 10.02 -23.70 -0.85
N LEU A 170 10.67 -22.73 -1.46
CA LEU A 170 10.39 -22.28 -2.80
C LEU A 170 10.92 -23.34 -3.79
N THR A 171 10.07 -23.78 -4.71
CA THR A 171 10.36 -24.85 -5.68
C THR A 171 9.91 -24.45 -7.08
N ASN A 172 10.29 -25.19 -8.12
CA ASN A 172 9.79 -24.97 -9.48
C ASN A 172 8.28 -25.28 -9.65
N ASN A 173 7.63 -25.80 -8.61
CA ASN A 173 6.21 -26.15 -8.58
C ASN A 173 5.51 -25.40 -7.44
N CYS A 174 5.67 -24.08 -7.38
CA CYS A 174 4.95 -23.24 -6.43
C CYS A 174 4.49 -21.93 -7.05
N ILE A 175 3.67 -21.21 -6.30
CA ILE A 175 3.47 -19.77 -6.48
C ILE A 175 4.19 -19.04 -5.39
N PHE A 176 4.82 -17.93 -5.77
CA PHE A 176 5.55 -17.08 -4.87
C PHE A 176 5.10 -15.63 -5.06
N LEU A 177 4.56 -15.03 -4.00
CA LEU A 177 4.22 -13.62 -3.94
C LEU A 177 5.26 -12.89 -3.11
N ILE A 178 5.78 -11.80 -3.63
CA ILE A 178 6.59 -10.85 -2.89
C ILE A 178 5.97 -9.46 -2.96
N ASP A 179 5.54 -8.95 -1.81
CA ASP A 179 5.05 -7.59 -1.63
C ASP A 179 6.01 -6.81 -0.76
N SER A 180 6.60 -5.76 -1.31
CA SER A 180 7.74 -5.12 -0.67
C SER A 180 8.01 -3.73 -1.22
N GLY A 181 8.73 -2.91 -0.45
CA GLY A 181 9.05 -1.54 -0.86
C GLY A 181 10.14 -0.91 -0.01
N GLY A 182 10.62 0.26 -0.45
CA GLY A 182 11.67 1.01 0.22
C GLY A 182 11.36 2.49 0.34
N HIS A 183 11.79 3.08 1.45
CA HIS A 183 11.98 4.52 1.58
C HIS A 183 13.35 4.89 1.01
N TYR A 184 13.35 5.85 0.09
CA TYR A 184 14.52 6.50 -0.47
C TYR A 184 14.48 7.97 -0.07
N ARG A 185 15.62 8.66 -0.04
CA ARG A 185 15.67 10.11 0.28
C ARG A 185 14.83 10.98 -0.67
N ASP A 186 14.44 10.44 -1.83
CA ASP A 186 13.69 11.13 -2.86
C ASP A 186 12.37 10.45 -3.26
N GLY A 187 11.94 9.40 -2.55
CA GLY A 187 10.66 8.75 -2.84
C GLY A 187 10.38 7.55 -1.95
N THR A 188 9.18 6.98 -2.09
CA THR A 188 8.79 5.75 -1.39
C THR A 188 8.14 4.80 -2.38
N THR A 189 8.57 3.54 -2.37
CA THR A 189 8.05 2.51 -3.25
C THR A 189 7.21 1.49 -2.49
N ASP A 190 6.30 0.88 -3.24
CA ASP A 190 5.43 -0.20 -2.81
C ASP A 190 5.11 -1.01 -4.07
N VAL A 191 5.49 -2.28 -4.08
CA VAL A 191 5.39 -3.13 -5.27
C VAL A 191 5.28 -4.60 -4.93
N THR A 192 4.23 -5.19 -5.50
CA THR A 192 3.98 -6.63 -5.46
C THR A 192 4.35 -7.31 -6.77
N ARG A 193 4.95 -8.50 -6.70
CA ARG A 193 5.10 -9.44 -7.81
C ARG A 193 4.66 -10.83 -7.38
N THR A 194 3.87 -11.46 -8.23
CA THR A 194 3.50 -12.88 -8.09
C THR A 194 4.16 -13.66 -9.23
N ILE A 195 4.89 -14.70 -8.88
CA ILE A 195 5.59 -15.60 -9.80
C ILE A 195 4.91 -16.96 -9.70
N ALA A 196 4.46 -17.48 -10.85
CA ALA A 196 4.03 -18.86 -10.99
C ALA A 196 5.13 -19.62 -11.74
N PHE A 197 5.73 -20.62 -11.08
CA PHE A 197 6.83 -21.37 -11.68
C PHE A 197 6.31 -22.42 -12.70
N PRO A 198 7.11 -22.76 -13.74
CA PRO A 198 6.61 -23.48 -14.93
C PRO A 198 6.10 -24.89 -14.66
N ASP A 199 6.61 -25.57 -13.63
CA ASP A 199 6.16 -26.93 -13.29
C ASP A 199 4.85 -26.92 -12.48
N ASN A 200 4.34 -25.73 -12.13
CA ASN A 200 3.02 -25.56 -11.55
C ASN A 200 1.93 -25.82 -12.58
N LYS A 201 1.35 -27.02 -12.51
CA LYS A 201 0.24 -27.47 -13.37
C LYS A 201 -1.13 -27.11 -12.83
N ASP A 202 -1.20 -26.29 -11.78
CA ASP A 202 -2.46 -25.85 -11.22
C ASP A 202 -3.12 -24.80 -12.12
N ASN A 203 -4.07 -25.27 -12.93
CA ASN A 203 -4.85 -24.45 -13.86
C ASN A 203 -5.74 -23.41 -13.13
N GLU A 204 -6.13 -23.67 -11.88
CA GLU A 204 -6.95 -22.76 -11.07
C GLU A 204 -6.10 -21.55 -10.64
N LEU A 205 -4.82 -21.76 -10.33
CA LEU A 205 -3.90 -20.69 -9.96
C LEU A 205 -3.38 -19.88 -11.16
N LEU A 206 -3.19 -20.50 -12.33
CA LEU A 206 -3.01 -19.77 -13.59
C LEU A 206 -4.25 -18.88 -13.90
N SER A 207 -5.44 -19.31 -13.45
CA SER A 207 -6.66 -18.52 -13.61
C SER A 207 -6.71 -17.26 -12.72
N TYR A 208 -6.06 -17.25 -11.55
CA TYR A 208 -6.00 -16.05 -10.68
C TYR A 208 -5.08 -14.95 -11.25
N GLY A 209 -4.10 -15.33 -12.08
CA GLY A 209 -3.30 -14.38 -12.87
C GLY A 209 -4.11 -13.65 -13.96
N LEU A 210 -5.31 -14.15 -14.31
CA LEU A 210 -6.15 -13.63 -15.40
C LEU A 210 -6.80 -12.27 -15.09
N LEU A 211 -6.79 -11.84 -13.84
CA LEU A 211 -7.42 -10.58 -13.43
C LEU A 211 -6.44 -9.39 -13.45
N ASN A 212 -5.23 -9.56 -13.99
CA ASN A 212 -4.26 -8.49 -14.20
C ASN A 212 -4.63 -7.62 -15.43
N ILE A 213 -5.82 -7.03 -15.42
CA ILE A 213 -6.26 -6.09 -16.44
C ILE A 213 -5.83 -4.68 -16.03
N ARG A 214 -5.10 -3.99 -16.90
CA ARG A 214 -4.76 -2.56 -16.70
C ARG A 214 -5.71 -1.66 -17.47
N GLY A 215 -6.13 -0.57 -16.82
CA GLY A 215 -7.07 0.41 -17.36
C GLY A 215 -6.50 1.81 -17.47
N SER A 216 -7.24 2.69 -18.14
CA SER A 216 -7.00 4.14 -18.11
C SER A 216 -8.22 4.91 -17.61
N ASP A 217 -9.15 4.21 -16.94
CA ASP A 217 -10.43 4.77 -16.51
C ASP A 217 -10.28 5.82 -15.41
N ILE A 218 -9.26 5.63 -14.58
CA ILE A 218 -8.94 6.52 -13.48
C ILE A 218 -7.69 7.31 -13.91
N PRO A 219 -7.76 8.65 -14.02
CA PRO A 219 -6.60 9.46 -14.35
C PRO A 219 -5.43 9.12 -13.43
N TYR A 220 -4.27 8.82 -14.04
CA TYR A 220 -3.02 8.51 -13.35
C TYR A 220 -3.02 7.23 -12.50
N ASN A 221 -4.01 6.34 -12.65
CA ASN A 221 -4.05 5.05 -11.98
C ASN A 221 -4.39 3.94 -13.00
N PRO A 222 -3.55 2.91 -13.19
CA PRO A 222 -3.74 1.88 -14.23
C PRO A 222 -4.85 0.86 -13.90
N VAL A 223 -5.95 1.31 -13.29
CA VAL A 223 -7.06 0.49 -12.80
C VAL A 223 -8.28 0.64 -13.70
N VAL A 224 -9.00 -0.46 -13.91
CA VAL A 224 -10.30 -0.48 -14.60
C VAL A 224 -11.45 -0.39 -13.59
N TYR A 225 -12.52 0.33 -13.95
CA TYR A 225 -13.81 0.13 -13.31
C TYR A 225 -14.38 -1.22 -13.76
N ALA A 226 -14.37 -2.17 -12.82
CA ALA A 226 -14.94 -3.50 -12.99
C ALA A 226 -15.50 -4.03 -11.67
N ILE A 227 -16.41 -4.99 -11.74
CA ILE A 227 -16.87 -5.80 -10.60
C ILE A 227 -16.56 -7.25 -10.95
N ILE A 228 -16.00 -7.99 -9.99
CA ILE A 228 -15.77 -9.43 -10.12
C ILE A 228 -16.73 -10.13 -9.16
N PHE A 229 -17.39 -11.17 -9.68
CA PHE A 229 -18.23 -12.07 -8.92
C PHE A 229 -17.71 -13.49 -9.12
N MET A 230 -17.29 -14.15 -8.05
CA MET A 230 -16.70 -15.49 -8.09
C MET A 230 -17.55 -16.50 -7.35
N THR A 231 -17.69 -17.67 -7.93
CA THR A 231 -18.27 -18.87 -7.33
C THR A 231 -17.21 -19.99 -7.36
N PRO A 232 -17.43 -21.13 -6.69
CA PRO A 232 -16.50 -22.27 -6.79
C PRO A 232 -16.31 -22.80 -8.22
N ASP A 233 -17.27 -22.58 -9.12
CA ASP A 233 -17.28 -23.18 -10.45
C ASP A 233 -17.08 -22.14 -11.58
N GLU A 234 -17.40 -20.87 -11.34
CA GLU A 234 -17.44 -19.81 -12.36
C GLU A 234 -16.91 -18.46 -11.84
N VAL A 235 -16.23 -17.73 -12.73
CA VAL A 235 -15.78 -16.35 -12.52
C VAL A 235 -16.48 -15.42 -13.51
N HIS A 236 -17.15 -14.40 -12.98
CA HIS A 236 -17.86 -13.38 -13.75
C HIS A 236 -17.16 -12.03 -13.62
N LEU A 237 -16.86 -11.39 -14.75
CA LEU A 237 -16.27 -10.06 -14.81
C LEU A 237 -17.27 -9.08 -15.45
N PHE A 238 -17.71 -8.10 -14.67
CA PHE A 238 -18.53 -6.99 -15.14
C PHE A 238 -17.61 -5.82 -15.47
N ILE A 239 -17.43 -5.55 -16.76
CA ILE A 239 -16.55 -4.50 -17.26
C ILE A 239 -17.14 -3.90 -18.54
N SER A 240 -16.83 -2.64 -18.84
CA SER A 240 -17.26 -2.04 -20.10
C SER A 240 -16.55 -2.72 -21.26
N LYS A 241 -17.27 -3.46 -22.12
CA LYS A 241 -16.65 -4.31 -23.16
C LYS A 241 -15.84 -3.52 -24.18
N ARG A 242 -16.14 -2.23 -24.36
CA ARG A 242 -15.34 -1.32 -25.21
C ARG A 242 -13.87 -1.21 -24.80
N LYS A 243 -13.53 -1.61 -23.57
CA LYS A 243 -12.17 -1.60 -23.02
C LYS A 243 -11.38 -2.86 -23.38
N LEU A 244 -12.05 -3.87 -23.93
CA LEU A 244 -11.47 -5.18 -24.21
C LEU A 244 -11.13 -5.28 -25.69
N ASN A 245 -9.86 -5.55 -26.00
CA ASN A 245 -9.42 -5.94 -27.33
C ASN A 245 -9.35 -7.46 -27.43
N ASN A 246 -9.07 -8.00 -28.62
CA ASN A 246 -9.02 -9.45 -28.83
C ASN A 246 -7.95 -10.14 -27.96
N GLU A 247 -6.80 -9.50 -27.75
CA GLU A 247 -5.74 -10.04 -26.88
C GLU A 247 -6.21 -10.21 -25.44
N ILE A 248 -6.94 -9.23 -24.90
CA ILE A 248 -7.53 -9.29 -23.56
C ILE A 248 -8.64 -10.35 -23.53
N LEU A 249 -9.47 -10.44 -24.56
CA LEU A 249 -10.53 -11.45 -24.63
C LEU A 249 -9.97 -12.88 -24.67
N ASP A 250 -8.89 -13.09 -25.43
CA ASP A 250 -8.17 -14.36 -25.50
C ASP A 250 -7.55 -14.71 -24.14
N HIS A 251 -6.97 -13.72 -23.44
CA HIS A 251 -6.47 -13.89 -22.08
C HIS A 251 -7.60 -14.26 -21.11
N LEU A 252 -8.75 -13.61 -21.20
CA LEU A 252 -9.91 -13.82 -20.32
C LEU A 252 -10.83 -14.96 -20.78
N ALA A 253 -10.38 -15.87 -21.64
CA ALA A 253 -11.25 -16.86 -22.29
C ALA A 253 -12.01 -17.78 -21.32
N SER A 254 -11.49 -17.99 -20.10
CA SER A 254 -12.14 -18.79 -19.04
C SER A 254 -13.06 -17.97 -18.12
N ILE A 255 -13.22 -16.67 -18.37
CA ILE A 255 -14.00 -15.74 -17.55
C ILE A 255 -15.27 -15.32 -18.29
N ILE A 256 -16.41 -15.32 -17.61
CA ILE A 256 -17.69 -14.90 -18.18
C ILE A 256 -17.79 -13.37 -18.11
N ILE A 257 -17.82 -12.71 -19.27
CA ILE A 257 -17.79 -11.25 -19.37
C ILE A 257 -19.19 -10.65 -19.55
N HIS A 258 -19.56 -9.76 -18.64
CA HIS A 258 -20.82 -9.01 -18.62
C HIS A 258 -20.55 -7.51 -18.83
N GLU A 259 -21.54 -6.76 -19.32
CA GLU A 259 -21.41 -5.30 -19.32
C GLU A 259 -21.44 -4.77 -17.88
N TYR A 260 -20.64 -3.73 -17.61
CA TYR A 260 -20.56 -3.15 -16.26
C TYR A 260 -21.93 -2.73 -15.70
N SER A 261 -22.80 -2.18 -16.55
CA SER A 261 -24.14 -1.74 -16.18
C SER A 261 -25.07 -2.87 -15.75
N GLU A 262 -24.77 -4.12 -16.11
CA GLU A 262 -25.59 -5.30 -15.81
C GLU A 262 -25.33 -5.84 -14.39
N ALA A 263 -24.25 -5.40 -13.73
CA ALA A 263 -23.74 -5.99 -12.49
C ALA A 263 -24.80 -6.05 -11.38
N SER A 264 -25.48 -4.94 -11.11
CA SER A 264 -26.43 -4.87 -10.00
C SER A 264 -27.61 -5.84 -10.20
N GLU A 265 -28.22 -5.81 -11.38
CA GLU A 265 -29.40 -6.65 -11.69
C GLU A 265 -29.01 -8.13 -11.74
N TRP A 266 -27.87 -8.45 -12.35
CA TRP A 266 -27.39 -9.82 -12.47
C TRP A 266 -27.05 -10.43 -11.11
N ILE A 267 -26.28 -9.71 -10.28
CA ILE A 267 -25.88 -10.19 -8.95
C ILE A 267 -27.10 -10.36 -8.05
N GLU A 268 -28.06 -9.42 -8.08
CA GLU A 268 -29.29 -9.54 -7.29
C GLU A 268 -30.10 -10.76 -7.70
N LYS A 269 -30.25 -11.01 -9.02
CA LYS A 269 -30.93 -12.20 -9.53
C LYS A 269 -30.21 -13.47 -9.10
N TRP A 270 -28.88 -13.52 -9.23
CA TRP A 270 -28.08 -14.67 -8.83
C TRP A 270 -28.26 -14.99 -7.34
N LEU A 271 -28.16 -13.98 -6.45
CA LEU A 271 -28.33 -14.14 -5.01
C LEU A 271 -29.74 -14.63 -4.63
N ARG A 272 -30.78 -14.17 -5.34
CA ARG A 272 -32.16 -14.65 -5.14
C ARG A 272 -32.29 -16.13 -5.51
N CYS A 273 -31.69 -16.56 -6.62
CA CYS A 273 -31.74 -17.93 -7.10
C CYS A 273 -30.96 -18.92 -6.23
N HIS A 274 -29.88 -18.48 -5.58
CA HIS A 274 -28.97 -19.33 -4.80
C HIS A 274 -29.09 -19.10 -3.28
N LYS A 275 -30.19 -18.49 -2.84
CA LYS A 275 -30.45 -18.17 -1.44
C LYS A 275 -30.42 -19.43 -0.57
N GLY A 276 -29.46 -19.50 0.35
CA GLY A 276 -29.29 -20.62 1.30
C GLY A 276 -28.34 -21.73 0.83
N GLN A 277 -27.79 -21.66 -0.39
CA GLN A 277 -26.81 -22.64 -0.89
C GLN A 277 -25.37 -22.31 -0.52
N TYR A 278 -25.05 -21.03 -0.32
CA TYR A 278 -23.71 -20.57 0.04
C TYR A 278 -23.79 -19.76 1.34
N LYS A 279 -22.92 -20.07 2.31
CA LYS A 279 -22.70 -19.18 3.45
C LYS A 279 -21.82 -18.04 2.97
N VAL A 280 -22.34 -16.81 3.03
CA VAL A 280 -21.50 -15.62 2.87
C VAL A 280 -20.58 -15.59 4.10
N SER A 281 -19.28 -15.82 3.88
CA SER A 281 -18.23 -15.66 4.88
C SER A 281 -17.81 -14.19 4.96
#